data_AF-A0A1H7E8P6-F1
#
_entry.id   AF-A0A1H7E8P6-F1
#
_cell.length_a   1.000
_cell.length_b   1.000
_cell.length_c   1.000
_cell.angle_alpha   90.00
_cell.angle_beta   90.00
_cell.angle_gamma   90.00
#
_symmetry.space_group_name_H-M   'P 1'
#
loop_
_entity.id
_entity.type
_entity.pdbx_description
1 polymer ?
#
loop_
_entity_poly.entity_id
_entity_poly.type
_entity_poly.pdbx_seq_one_letter_code
_entity_poly.pdbx_strand_id
1 'polypeptide(L)' 'MNKTEVMATSIDMARNGLGMTPGDAFDYIAGLIGAQDPASELYDREVEQLLRLAACLWTLRRDLVAPGA' A
#
# COMPACT_ATOMS: atom_id res chain seq x y z
N MET A 1 0.04 18.58 2.01
CA MET A 1 0.87 17.81 2.96
C MET A 1 2.25 17.60 2.37
N ASN A 2 3.31 17.97 3.09
CA ASN A 2 4.68 17.66 2.71
C ASN A 2 5.08 16.25 3.17
N LYS A 3 6.26 15.77 2.74
CA LYS A 3 6.75 14.42 3.06
C LYS A 3 6.85 14.15 4.58
N THR A 4 7.27 15.14 5.35
CA THR A 4 7.42 15.02 6.81
C THR A 4 6.06 14.88 7.47
N GLU A 5 5.07 15.67 7.05
CA GLU A 5 3.69 15.59 7.55
C GLU A 5 3.06 14.24 7.21
N VAL A 6 3.25 13.73 5.98
CA VAL A 6 2.77 12.37 5.59
C VAL A 6 3.33 11.31 6.53
N MET A 7 4.64 11.36 6.79
CA MET A 7 5.29 10.38 7.65
C MET A 7 4.81 10.48 9.10
N ALA A 8 4.74 11.69 9.66
CA ALA A 8 4.29 11.92 11.02
C ALA A 8 2.85 11.44 11.23
N THR A 9 1.94 11.81 10.33
CA THR A 9 0.53 11.39 10.37
C THR A 9 0.40 9.87 10.23
N SER A 10 1.16 9.23 9.33
CA SER A 10 1.09 7.78 9.13
C SER A 10 1.56 7.00 10.39
N ILE A 11 2.60 7.49 11.06
CA ILE A 11 3.10 6.91 12.31
C ILE A 11 2.05 7.07 13.43
N ASP A 12 1.44 8.25 13.54
CA ASP A 12 0.42 8.51 14.54
C ASP A 12 -0.82 7.62 14.33
N MET A 13 -1.30 7.51 13.09
CA MET A 13 -2.40 6.59 12.74
C MET A 13 -2.08 5.14 13.13
N ALA A 14 -0.86 4.67 12.82
CA ALA A 14 -0.45 3.31 13.18
C ALA A 14 -0.44 3.10 14.70
N ARG A 15 0.09 4.06 15.48
CA ARG A 15 0.12 3.99 16.95
C ARG A 15 -1.27 3.95 17.57
N ASN A 16 -2.22 4.65 16.96
CA ASN A 16 -3.60 4.72 17.42
C ASN A 16 -4.49 3.59 16.85
N GLY A 17 -3.91 2.62 16.13
CA GLY A 17 -4.67 1.49 15.57
C GLY A 17 -5.64 1.88 14.46
N LEU A 18 -5.41 3.04 13.80
CA LEU A 18 -6.23 3.57 12.71
C LEU A 18 -5.74 3.11 11.32
N GLY A 19 -4.69 2.27 11.28
CA GLY A 19 -4.19 1.67 10.06
C GLY A 19 -5.12 0.56 9.54
N MET A 20 -5.13 0.36 8.22
CA MET A 20 -5.78 -0.79 7.59
C MET A 20 -5.14 -2.09 8.05
N THR A 21 -5.92 -3.18 8.12
CA THR A 21 -5.31 -4.50 8.19
C THR A 21 -4.56 -4.79 6.89
N PRO A 22 -3.58 -5.71 6.87
CA PRO A 22 -2.91 -6.08 5.63
C PRO A 22 -3.90 -6.52 4.53
N GLY A 23 -4.95 -7.26 4.89
CA GLY A 23 -5.99 -7.69 3.94
C GLY A 23 -6.74 -6.50 3.34
N ASP A 24 -7.24 -5.60 4.18
CA ASP A 24 -7.96 -4.40 3.71
C ASP A 24 -7.08 -3.51 2.83
N ALA A 25 -5.78 -3.43 3.13
CA ALA A 25 -4.83 -2.68 2.33
C ALA A 25 -4.62 -3.30 0.93
N PHE A 26 -4.63 -4.64 0.80
CA PHE A 26 -4.63 -5.30 -0.50
C PHE A 26 -5.89 -5.00 -1.30
N ASP A 27 -7.05 -5.14 -0.67
CA ASP A 27 -8.34 -4.88 -1.33
C ASP A 27 -8.43 -3.41 -1.78
N TYR A 28 -7.92 -2.48 -0.96
CA TYR A 28 -7.84 -1.07 -1.32
C TYR A 28 -6.93 -0.83 -2.53
N ILE A 29 -5.74 -1.44 -2.56
CA ILE A 29 -4.84 -1.32 -3.72
C ILE A 29 -5.46 -1.93 -4.98
N ALA A 30 -6.14 -3.08 -4.87
CA ALA A 30 -6.86 -3.68 -5.99
C ALA A 30 -7.95 -2.74 -6.52
N GLY A 31 -8.68 -2.07 -5.61
CA GLY A 31 -9.62 -1.02 -5.96
C GLY A 31 -8.97 0.16 -6.70
N LEU A 32 -7.80 0.62 -6.24
CA LEU A 32 -7.05 1.68 -6.92
C LEU A 32 -6.62 1.28 -8.33
N ILE A 33 -6.16 0.05 -8.54
CA ILE A 33 -5.81 -0.47 -9.87
C ILE A 33 -7.05 -0.53 -10.77
N GLY A 34 -8.18 -1.03 -10.25
CA GLY A 34 -9.43 -1.11 -11.00
C GLY A 34 -10.02 0.26 -11.37
N ALA A 35 -9.65 1.31 -10.63
CA ALA A 35 -10.06 2.68 -10.91
C ALA A 35 -9.13 3.43 -11.88
N GLN A 36 -7.98 2.85 -12.26
CA GLN A 36 -7.08 3.47 -13.22
C GLN A 36 -7.70 3.50 -14.62
N ASP A 37 -7.46 4.59 -15.35
CA ASP A 37 -7.90 4.74 -16.74
C ASP A 37 -6.98 3.95 -17.69
N PRO A 38 -7.47 2.86 -18.34
CA PRO A 38 -6.65 2.07 -19.25
C PRO A 38 -6.22 2.83 -20.52
N ALA A 39 -6.85 3.97 -20.83
CA ALA A 39 -6.47 4.82 -21.96
C ALA A 39 -5.33 5.80 -21.62
N SER A 40 -4.95 5.92 -20.35
CA SER A 40 -3.86 6.77 -19.92
C SER A 40 -2.51 6.18 -20.35
N GLU A 41 -1.63 7.00 -20.93
CA GLU A 41 -0.25 6.61 -21.23
C GLU A 41 0.56 6.27 -19.96
N LEU A 42 0.08 6.68 -18.79
CA LEU A 42 0.70 6.39 -17.50
C LEU A 42 0.17 5.11 -16.84
N TYR A 43 -0.86 4.47 -17.42
CA TYR A 43 -1.56 3.33 -16.84
C TYR A 43 -0.60 2.25 -16.35
N ASP A 44 0.28 1.75 -17.23
CA ASP A 44 1.21 0.68 -16.90
C ASP A 44 2.13 1.07 -15.73
N ARG A 45 2.62 2.31 -15.73
CA ARG A 45 3.50 2.82 -14.67
C ARG A 45 2.77 2.91 -13.33
N GLU A 46 1.53 3.42 -13.32
CA GLU A 46 0.75 3.60 -12.11
C GLU A 46 0.30 2.26 -11.54
N VAL A 47 -0.17 1.34 -12.39
CA VAL A 47 -0.49 -0.04 -12.01
C VAL A 47 0.75 -0.76 -11.47
N GLU A 48 1.91 -0.62 -12.11
CA GLU A 48 3.15 -1.23 -11.63
C GLU A 48 3.54 -0.71 -10.23
N GLN A 49 3.44 0.61 -10.00
CA GLN A 49 3.74 1.19 -8.68
C GLN A 49 2.80 0.66 -7.60
N LEU A 50 1.50 0.52 -7.90
CA LEU A 50 0.52 -0.06 -6.99
C LEU A 50 0.81 -1.55 -6.71
N LEU A 51 1.16 -2.32 -7.73
CA LEU A 51 1.56 -3.73 -7.57
C LEU A 51 2.83 -3.88 -6.72
N ARG A 52 3.82 -2.99 -6.88
CA ARG A 52 5.03 -2.97 -6.03
C ARG A 52 4.70 -2.67 -4.57
N LEU A 53 3.74 -1.77 -4.30
CA LEU A 53 3.25 -1.51 -2.96
C LEU A 53 2.55 -2.75 -2.37
N ALA A 54 1.69 -3.41 -3.15
CA ALA A 54 1.05 -4.66 -2.75
C ALA A 54 2.09 -5.74 -2.41
N ALA A 55 3.11 -5.93 -3.24
CA ALA A 55 4.19 -6.90 -2.99
C ALA A 55 4.97 -6.57 -1.70
N CYS A 56 5.24 -5.29 -1.42
CA CYS A 56 5.86 -4.83 -0.18
C CYS A 56 5.02 -5.21 1.04
N LEU A 57 3.72 -4.91 1.02
CA LEU A 57 2.80 -5.28 2.10
C LEU A 57 2.74 -6.79 2.33
N TRP A 58 2.76 -7.60 1.25
CA TRP A 58 2.75 -9.06 1.35
C TRP A 58 3.99 -9.55 2.07
N THR A 59 5.14 -9.01 1.69
CA THR A 59 6.44 -9.38 2.24
C THR A 59 6.51 -9.04 3.73
N LEU A 60 6.12 -7.81 4.10
CA LEU A 60 6.06 -7.40 5.50
C LEU A 60 5.11 -8.28 6.33
N ARG A 61 3.93 -8.61 5.81
CA ARG A 61 3.00 -9.53 6.47
C ARG A 61 3.62 -10.92 6.64
N ARG A 62 4.24 -11.47 5.58
CA ARG A 62 4.87 -12.78 5.62
C ARG A 62 5.99 -12.81 6.64
N ASP A 63 6.85 -11.80 6.67
CA ASP A 63 8.00 -11.74 7.57
C ASP A 63 7.57 -11.57 9.04
N LEU A 64 6.41 -10.93 9.30
CA LEU A 64 5.80 -10.90 10.64
C LEU A 64 5.25 -12.26 11.08
N VAL A 65 4.75 -13.07 10.16
CA VAL A 65 4.16 -14.39 10.45
C VAL A 65 5.22 -15.49 10.48
N ALA A 66 6.28 -15.38 9.67
CA ALA A 66 7.38 -16.33 9.57
C ALA A 66 8.72 -15.57 9.38
N PRO A 67 9.32 -15.05 10.46
CA PRO A 67 10.58 -14.34 10.36
C PRO A 67 11.70 -15.29 9.94
N GLY A 68 12.32 -15.07 8.78
CA GLY A 68 13.55 -15.75 8.36
C GLY A 68 13.42 -16.97 7.44
N ALA A 69 12.31 -17.12 6.71
CA ALA A 69 12.16 -18.15 5.68
C ALA A 69 12.85 -17.78 4.35
#